data_AF-A0AAU5YD85-F1
#
_entry.id   AF-A0AAU5YD85-F1
#
_cell.length_a   1.000
_cell.length_b   1.000
_cell.length_c   1.000
_cell.angle_alpha   90.00
_cell.angle_beta   90.00
_cell.angle_gamma   90.00
#
_symmetry.space_group_name_H-M   'P 1'
#
loop_
_entity.id
_entity.type
_entity.pdbx_description
1 polymer ?
#
loop_
_entity_poly.entity_id
_entity_poly.type
_entity_poly.pdbx_seq_one_letter_code
_entity_poly.pdbx_strand_id
1 'polypeptide(L)' 'MKDAAGLYRLAAGSPAIDAGVGSYPFAAKDFDLQSRSGAFDVGADEYFASGATRVPLTKADVGPAAA' A
#
# COMPACT_ATOMS: atom_id res chain seq x y z
N MET A 1 -4.31 7.33 7.20
CA MET A 1 -4.63 6.75 8.52
C MET A 1 -3.56 5.75 8.93
N LYS A 2 -3.28 5.60 10.22
CA LYS A 2 -2.32 4.59 10.71
C LYS A 2 -3.07 3.26 10.87
N ASP A 3 -2.58 2.18 10.27
CA ASP A 3 -3.17 0.85 10.38
C ASP A 3 -2.77 0.14 11.70
N ALA A 4 -3.30 -1.07 11.91
CA ALA A 4 -3.04 -1.88 13.10
C ALA A 4 -1.58 -2.33 13.23
N ALA A 5 -0.85 -2.44 12.11
CA ALA A 5 0.57 -2.74 12.10
C ALA A 5 1.44 -1.47 12.26
N GLY A 6 0.80 -0.32 12.35
CA GLY A 6 1.41 0.96 12.62
C GLY A 6 1.92 1.71 11.39
N LEU A 7 1.56 1.27 10.19
CA LEU A 7 1.94 1.90 8.93
C LEU A 7 0.91 2.95 8.50
N TYR A 8 1.37 4.03 7.89
CA TYR A 8 0.48 5.07 7.35
C TYR A 8 -0.01 4.66 5.97
N ARG A 9 -1.34 4.61 5.83
CA ARG A 9 -2.08 4.21 4.62
C ARG A 9 -3.04 5.32 4.18
N LEU A 10 -3.51 5.26 2.94
CA LEU A 10 -4.61 6.12 2.51
C LEU A 10 -5.89 5.79 3.29
N ALA A 11 -6.65 6.82 3.65
CA ALA A 11 -7.98 6.67 4.25
C ALA A 11 -9.04 6.87 3.19
N ALA A 12 -10.23 6.30 3.40
CA ALA A 12 -11.40 6.59 2.57
C ALA A 12 -11.61 8.11 2.46
N GLY A 13 -11.75 8.62 1.22
CA GLY A 13 -11.91 10.05 0.95
C GLY A 13 -10.62 10.87 1.01
N SER A 14 -9.46 10.24 1.07
CA SER A 14 -8.17 10.94 0.94
C SER A 14 -8.09 11.71 -0.40
N PRO A 15 -7.58 12.96 -0.41
CA PRO A 15 -7.39 13.71 -1.65
C PRO A 15 -6.28 13.13 -2.56
N ALA A 16 -5.53 12.14 -2.08
CA ALA A 16 -4.55 11.43 -2.88
C ALA A 16 -5.18 10.35 -3.77
N ILE A 17 -6.43 9.96 -3.51
CA ILE A 17 -7.11 8.92 -4.28
C ILE A 17 -7.41 9.43 -5.68
N ASP A 18 -7.09 8.63 -6.71
CA ASP A 18 -7.27 8.92 -8.14
C ASP A 18 -6.60 10.23 -8.61
N ALA A 19 -5.71 10.81 -7.81
CA ALA A 19 -5.09 12.11 -8.05
C ALA A 19 -3.72 12.04 -8.75
N GLY A 20 -3.25 10.82 -9.04
CA GLY A 20 -2.03 10.57 -9.80
C GLY A 20 -2.17 11.02 -11.25
N VAL A 21 -1.06 11.46 -11.84
CA VAL A 21 -1.01 11.95 -13.22
C VAL A 21 -0.05 11.12 -14.05
N GLY A 22 -0.30 11.02 -15.36
CA GLY A 22 0.56 10.29 -16.28
C GLY A 22 0.31 8.78 -16.31
N SER A 23 1.16 8.07 -17.04
CA SER A 23 1.12 6.61 -17.15
C SER A 23 2.52 6.05 -16.93
N TYR A 24 2.64 5.15 -15.96
CA TYR A 24 3.90 4.59 -15.52
C TYR A 24 3.83 3.06 -15.50
N PRO A 25 4.04 2.39 -16.65
CA PRO A 25 3.96 0.92 -16.73
C PRO A 25 4.93 0.21 -15.77
N PHE A 26 6.05 0.84 -15.44
CA PHE A 26 7.02 0.32 -14.46
C PHE A 26 6.52 0.37 -13.01
N ALA A 27 5.46 1.14 -12.73
CA ALA A 27 4.83 1.26 -11.42
C ALA A 27 3.44 0.60 -11.41
N ALA A 28 3.25 -0.48 -12.17
CA ALA A 28 1.97 -1.19 -12.29
C ALA A 28 1.48 -1.82 -10.97
N LYS A 29 2.32 -1.85 -9.92
CA LYS A 29 1.97 -2.32 -8.60
C LYS A 29 2.40 -1.29 -7.55
N ASP A 30 1.63 -1.21 -6.48
CA ASP A 30 2.00 -0.45 -5.29
C ASP A 30 3.01 -1.20 -4.41
N PHE A 31 3.38 -0.62 -3.27
CA PHE A 31 4.36 -1.23 -2.38
C PHE A 31 3.86 -2.52 -1.70
N ASP A 32 2.55 -2.73 -1.66
CA ASP A 32 1.88 -3.95 -1.18
C ASP A 32 1.80 -5.04 -2.25
N LEU A 33 2.31 -4.78 -3.46
CA LEU A 33 2.17 -5.57 -4.68
C LEU A 33 0.74 -5.71 -5.20
N GLN A 34 -0.16 -4.83 -4.79
CA GLN A 34 -1.49 -4.73 -5.34
C GLN A 34 -1.40 -4.04 -6.70
N SER A 35 -2.11 -4.58 -7.69
CA SER A 35 -2.12 -4.00 -9.04
C SER A 35 -2.80 -2.65 -9.02
N ARG A 36 -2.13 -1.62 -9.52
CA ARG A 36 -2.75 -0.30 -9.73
C ARG A 36 -3.65 -0.35 -10.95
N SER A 37 -4.86 0.20 -10.84
CA SER A 37 -5.86 0.15 -11.92
C SER A 37 -6.67 1.44 -11.96
N GLY A 38 -7.02 1.90 -13.16
CA GLY A 38 -7.75 3.17 -13.29
C GLY A 38 -6.82 4.37 -13.19
N ALA A 39 -7.28 5.43 -12.51
CA ALA A 39 -6.42 6.54 -12.13
C ALA A 39 -5.61 6.13 -10.91
N PHE A 40 -4.31 6.43 -10.91
CA PHE A 40 -3.45 6.02 -9.80
C PHE A 40 -3.60 6.96 -8.62
N ASP A 41 -3.32 6.45 -7.42
CA ASP A 41 -3.21 7.30 -6.24
C ASP A 41 -1.85 7.98 -6.17
N VAL A 42 -1.82 9.18 -5.59
CA VAL A 42 -0.56 9.90 -5.32
C VAL A 42 0.18 9.22 -4.17
N GLY A 43 1.38 8.72 -4.47
CA GLY A 43 2.28 8.10 -3.49
C GLY A 43 2.56 6.64 -3.79
N ALA A 44 3.11 5.92 -2.81
CA ALA A 44 3.56 4.53 -2.98
C ALA A 44 2.46 3.48 -2.74
N ASP A 45 1.38 3.86 -2.05
CA ASP A 45 0.21 3.05 -1.67
C ASP A 45 -0.96 3.34 -2.61
N GLU A 46 -1.76 2.34 -2.93
CA GLU A 46 -3.03 2.50 -3.63
C GLU A 46 -4.18 2.11 -2.69
N TYR A 47 -5.25 2.89 -2.66
CA TYR A 47 -6.37 2.69 -1.75
C TYR A 47 -7.23 1.51 -2.18
N PHE A 48 -7.24 0.47 -1.35
CA PHE A 48 -8.18 -0.64 -1.45
C PHE A 48 -9.07 -0.72 -0.22
N ALA A 49 -10.39 -0.75 -0.42
CA ALA A 49 -11.35 -0.93 0.66
C ALA A 49 -11.21 -2.31 1.35
N SER A 50 -10.64 -3.31 0.66
CA SER A 50 -10.27 -4.61 1.25
C SER A 50 -9.11 -4.52 2.23
N GLY A 51 -8.40 -3.39 2.26
CA GLY A 51 -7.19 -3.19 3.06
C GLY A 51 -5.91 -3.67 2.40
N ALA A 52 -4.83 -3.60 3.18
CA ALA A 52 -3.47 -3.95 2.82
C ALA A 52 -3.26 -5.46 2.68
N THR A 53 -2.44 -5.89 1.72
CA THR A 53 -2.03 -7.30 1.55
C THR A 53 -0.69 -7.62 2.20
N ARG A 54 0.07 -6.60 2.60
CA ARG A 54 1.35 -6.75 3.30
C ARG A 54 1.37 -5.94 4.58
N VAL A 55 2.07 -6.48 5.58
CA VAL A 55 2.32 -5.82 6.86
C VAL A 55 3.81 -5.90 7.19
N PRO A 56 4.34 -4.95 7.96
CA PRO A 56 5.69 -5.03 8.50
C PRO A 56 5.95 -6.38 9.18
N LEU A 57 7.11 -6.96 8.89
CA LEU A 57 7.55 -8.19 9.52
C LEU A 57 7.80 -7.96 11.02
N THR A 58 7.43 -8.95 11.82
CA THR A 58 7.67 -9.00 13.25
C THR A 58 8.88 -9.88 13.57
N LYS A 59 9.26 -9.93 14.84
CA LYS A 59 10.30 -10.87 15.31
C LYS A 59 9.93 -12.35 15.12
N ALA A 60 8.64 -12.66 14.92
CA ALA A 60 8.21 -14.02 14.63
C ALA A 60 8.47 -14.41 13.16
N ASP A 61 8.55 -13.42 12.26
CA ASP A 61 8.71 -13.65 10.83
C ASP A 61 10.18 -13.64 10.37
N VAL A 62 11.07 -12.99 11.14
CA VAL A 62 12.49 -12.83 10.78
C VAL A 62 13.44 -12.99 11.96
N GLY A 63 14.64 -13.53 11.67
CA GLY A 63 15.75 -13.67 12.61
C GLY A 63 15.98 -15.11 13.10
N PRO A 64 17.01 -15.37 13.91
CA PRO A 64 17.40 -16.74 14.30
C PRO A 64 16.36 -17.50 15.13
N ALA A 65 15.35 -16.80 15.66
CA ALA A 65 14.28 -17.37 16.46
C ALA A 65 12.91 -17.36 15.74
N ALA A 66 12.86 -16.94 14.47
CA ALA A 66 11.68 -17.07 13.64
C ALA A 66 11.41 -18.54 13.29
N ALA A 67 10.13 -18.89 13.12
CA ALA A 67 9.68 -20.28 12.88
C ALA A 67 9.99 -20.76 11.46
#